data_AF-A0A0A9VUR5-F1
#
_entry.id   AF-A0A0A9VUR5-F1
#
_cell.length_a   1.000
_cell.length_b   1.000
_cell.length_c   1.000
_cell.angle_alpha   90.00
_cell.angle_beta   90.00
_cell.angle_gamma   90.00
#
_symmetry.space_group_name_H-M   'P 1'
#
loop_
_entity.id
_entity.type
_entity.pdbx_description
1 polymer ?
#
loop_
_entity_poly.entity_id
_entity_poly.type
_entity_poly.pdbx_seq_one_letter_code
_entity_poly.pdbx_strand_id
1 'polypeptide(L)'
;MRFARRIHVGARLLMEKCDFQHPMPKHLESLISVEDPPFYEMVGYNFHRAVQAIGDGFEDETRRKWFRIDHKERCRRIQTILKMIDTCPVVVHLQFPVKMDDGSYQMIQGYRAHHCGHRQPYKGGVRFSTHIQQNEVMALAALMSYKCACCDIPFGGAKGGVAIDPNAFSERELEKITRRYSYELIKKHVIAPAVDVPAPDVGTDSRVMAWIMDTYLRTTGTNDIDNIAIVTGKPIILGGILGRERATGQGVAYAAKTVLDHPEFLKQVGISPGLKGKLL
;
A
#
# COMPACT_ATOMS: atom_id res chain seq x y z
N MET A 1 29.03 -12.82 55.31
CA MET A 1 28.14 -11.76 54.77
C MET A 1 28.89 -10.65 54.01
N ARG A 2 29.77 -10.98 53.04
CA ARG A 2 30.48 -9.98 52.21
C ARG A 2 30.67 -10.45 50.76
N PHE A 3 29.62 -11.03 50.15
CA PHE A 3 29.66 -11.44 48.73
C PHE A 3 28.41 -11.05 47.92
N ALA A 4 27.44 -10.33 48.51
CA ALA A 4 26.18 -9.97 47.85
C ALA A 4 26.03 -8.47 47.52
N ARG A 5 27.11 -7.67 47.58
CA ARG A 5 27.05 -6.21 47.31
C ARG A 5 27.89 -5.74 46.10
N ARG A 6 28.24 -6.65 45.18
CA ARG A 6 28.99 -6.31 43.95
C ARG A 6 28.19 -6.42 42.64
N ILE A 7 26.90 -6.76 42.70
CA ILE A 7 26.08 -7.03 41.50
C ILE A 7 25.14 -5.85 41.14
N HIS A 8 25.15 -4.73 41.88
CA HIS A 8 24.18 -3.64 41.65
C HIS A 8 24.79 -2.25 41.38
N VAL A 9 26.12 -2.14 41.22
CA VAL A 9 26.78 -0.85 40.95
C VAL A 9 27.59 -0.88 39.63
N GLY A 10 27.62 -2.02 38.93
CA GLY A 10 28.38 -2.19 37.68
C GLY A 10 27.58 -2.16 36.38
N ALA A 11 26.23 -2.13 36.41
CA ALA A 11 25.40 -2.18 35.20
C ALA A 11 25.01 -0.79 34.63
N ARG A 12 25.66 0.28 35.13
CA ARG A 12 25.39 1.67 34.72
C ARG A 12 26.57 2.36 34.06
N LEU A 13 27.63 1.62 33.72
CA LEU A 13 28.82 2.12 33.03
C LEU A 13 28.90 1.48 31.65
N LEU A 14 28.89 2.36 30.62
CA LEU A 14 28.83 2.10 29.18
C LEU A 14 27.43 1.74 28.64
N MET A 15 26.42 2.54 28.99
CA MET A 15 25.35 2.80 28.04
C MET A 15 25.91 3.75 26.98
N GLU A 16 26.55 3.20 25.95
CA GLU A 16 26.64 3.94 24.69
C GLU A 16 25.21 4.29 24.31
N LYS A 17 24.89 5.59 24.29
CA LYS A 17 23.63 6.06 23.72
C LYS A 17 23.55 5.56 22.28
N CYS A 18 22.36 5.16 21.88
CA CYS A 18 22.09 4.79 20.49
C CYS A 18 22.50 5.95 19.57
N ASP A 19 23.44 5.70 18.66
CA ASP A 19 23.80 6.61 17.58
C ASP A 19 23.11 6.18 16.27
N PHE A 20 21.91 5.58 16.35
CA PHE A 20 21.13 5.28 15.15
C PHE A 20 20.66 6.58 14.49
N GLN A 21 21.42 7.03 13.50
CA GLN A 21 21.08 8.20 12.72
C GLN A 21 20.45 7.79 11.39
N HIS A 22 19.26 8.32 11.13
CA HIS A 22 18.56 8.21 9.85
C HIS A 22 18.42 9.60 9.21
N PRO A 23 19.44 10.08 8.49
CA PRO A 23 19.37 11.37 7.82
C PRO A 23 18.31 11.35 6.72
N MET A 24 17.67 12.50 6.50
CA MET A 24 16.77 12.66 5.36
C MET A 24 17.59 12.53 4.07
N PRO A 25 17.14 11.75 3.06
CA PRO A 25 17.79 11.74 1.76
C PRO A 25 17.78 13.14 1.15
N LYS A 26 18.92 13.58 0.61
CA LYS A 26 19.11 14.95 0.06
C LYS A 26 18.04 15.36 -0.95
N HIS A 27 17.62 14.43 -1.81
CA HIS A 27 16.59 14.71 -2.82
C HIS A 27 15.20 14.95 -2.23
N LEU A 28 14.96 14.54 -0.98
CA LEU A 28 13.70 14.75 -0.26
C LEU A 28 13.70 15.99 0.65
N GLU A 29 14.87 16.56 0.96
CA GLU A 29 14.99 17.71 1.87
C GLU A 29 14.30 18.97 1.32
N SER A 30 14.37 19.18 0.00
CA SER A 30 13.76 20.34 -0.67
C SER A 30 12.26 20.23 -0.90
N LEU A 31 11.64 19.06 -0.65
CA LEU A 31 10.23 18.82 -0.97
C LEU A 31 9.25 19.68 -0.15
N ILE A 32 9.64 20.08 1.06
CA ILE A 32 8.79 20.91 1.94
C ILE A 32 8.43 22.25 1.28
N SER A 33 9.30 22.75 0.40
CA SER A 33 9.12 24.02 -0.31
C SER A 33 8.49 23.88 -1.70
N VAL A 34 8.20 22.66 -2.15
CA VAL A 34 7.61 22.41 -3.49
C VAL A 34 6.10 22.32 -3.35
N GLU A 35 5.36 23.06 -4.18
CA GLU A 35 3.89 23.11 -4.14
C GLU A 35 3.25 21.81 -4.66
N ASP A 36 3.78 21.23 -5.74
CA ASP A 36 3.31 19.97 -6.32
C ASP A 36 4.48 18.97 -6.49
N PRO A 37 4.94 18.36 -5.38
CA PRO A 37 6.05 17.40 -5.43
C PRO A 37 5.63 16.09 -6.12
N PRO A 38 6.57 15.38 -6.77
CA PRO A 38 6.30 14.05 -7.30
C PRO A 38 5.71 13.13 -6.21
N PHE A 39 4.57 12.51 -6.50
CA PHE A 39 3.80 11.81 -5.47
C PHE A 39 4.60 10.71 -4.74
N TYR A 40 5.47 9.98 -5.47
CA TYR A 40 6.33 8.96 -4.87
C TYR A 40 7.32 9.55 -3.87
N GLU A 41 7.92 10.69 -4.19
CA GLU A 41 8.86 11.39 -3.32
C GLU A 41 8.16 11.96 -2.09
N MET A 42 6.93 12.48 -2.24
CA MET A 42 6.12 12.91 -1.10
C MET A 42 5.83 11.76 -0.12
N VAL A 43 5.51 10.56 -0.63
CA VAL A 43 5.31 9.38 0.22
C VAL A 43 6.63 8.97 0.89
N GLY A 44 7.73 8.95 0.14
CA GLY A 44 9.07 8.69 0.68
C GLY A 44 9.46 9.66 1.78
N TYR A 45 9.22 10.97 1.61
CA TYR A 45 9.48 11.98 2.64
C TYR A 45 8.74 11.65 3.95
N ASN A 46 7.44 11.32 3.87
CA ASN A 46 6.66 10.94 5.03
C ASN A 46 7.18 9.66 5.70
N PHE A 47 7.61 8.67 4.92
CA PHE A 47 8.26 7.46 5.44
C PHE A 47 9.54 7.81 6.21
N HIS A 48 10.45 8.57 5.61
CA HIS A 48 11.70 8.97 6.26
C HIS A 48 11.48 9.83 7.52
N ARG A 49 10.48 10.72 7.52
CA ARG A 49 10.08 11.48 8.71
C ARG A 49 9.54 10.58 9.81
N ALA A 50 8.74 9.57 9.48
CA ALA A 50 8.24 8.61 10.45
C ALA A 50 9.38 7.79 11.07
N VAL A 51 10.36 7.37 10.28
CA VAL A 51 11.56 6.67 10.79
C VAL A 51 12.35 7.56 11.75
N GLN A 52 12.53 8.84 11.43
CA GLN A 52 13.17 9.80 12.32
C GLN A 52 12.39 10.00 13.63
N ALA A 53 11.06 10.03 13.57
CA ALA A 53 10.20 10.18 14.74
C ALA A 53 10.26 8.97 15.70
N ILE A 54 10.48 7.76 15.16
CA ILE A 54 10.68 6.56 15.98
C ILE A 54 12.03 6.60 16.70
N GLY A 55 13.06 7.17 16.05
CA GLY A 55 14.41 7.33 16.62
C GLY A 55 14.98 6.01 17.13
N ASP A 56 15.41 6.01 18.38
CA ASP A 56 16.07 4.86 19.05
C ASP A 56 15.12 3.68 19.32
N GLY A 57 13.81 3.85 19.11
CA GLY A 57 12.82 2.78 19.34
C GLY A 57 13.10 1.51 18.53
N PHE A 58 13.68 1.64 17.34
CA PHE A 58 14.14 0.49 16.55
C PHE A 58 15.27 -0.28 17.23
N GLU A 59 16.22 0.43 17.87
CA GLU A 59 17.32 -0.24 18.55
C GLU A 59 16.83 -1.00 19.79
N ASP A 60 15.95 -0.41 20.58
CA ASP A 60 15.40 -1.05 21.79
C ASP A 60 14.69 -2.37 21.47
N GLU A 61 13.88 -2.41 20.43
CA GLU A 61 13.17 -3.62 20.02
C GLU A 61 14.13 -4.66 19.42
N THR A 62 15.06 -4.22 18.57
CA THR A 62 16.01 -5.11 17.89
C THR A 62 17.09 -5.63 18.82
N ARG A 63 17.47 -4.91 19.87
CA ARG A 63 18.39 -5.37 20.93
C ARG A 63 17.81 -6.58 21.67
N ARG A 64 16.49 -6.58 21.91
CA ARG A 64 15.79 -7.73 22.53
C ARG A 64 15.74 -8.93 21.58
N LYS A 65 15.37 -8.69 20.32
CA LYS A 65 15.21 -9.78 19.32
C LYS A 65 16.54 -10.34 18.82
N TRP A 66 17.54 -9.49 18.65
CA TRP A 66 18.83 -9.80 18.02
C TRP A 66 20.00 -9.57 18.99
N PHE A 67 19.86 -10.06 20.21
CA PHE A 67 20.86 -9.88 21.29
C PHE A 67 22.25 -10.48 20.99
N ARG A 68 22.36 -11.38 20.00
CA ARG A 68 23.60 -12.08 19.62
C ARG A 68 24.47 -11.32 18.61
N ILE A 69 23.92 -10.31 17.93
CA ILE A 69 24.68 -9.50 16.96
C ILE A 69 25.13 -8.19 17.61
N ASP A 70 26.33 -7.72 17.24
CA ASP A 70 26.87 -6.48 17.78
C ASP A 70 26.08 -5.26 17.30
N HIS A 71 26.29 -4.13 17.99
CA HIS A 71 25.55 -2.89 17.75
C HIS A 71 25.70 -2.35 16.32
N LYS A 72 26.92 -2.38 15.75
CA LYS A 72 27.17 -1.87 14.40
C LYS A 72 26.45 -2.73 13.36
N GLU A 73 26.47 -4.04 13.55
CA GLU A 73 25.72 -4.95 12.68
C GLU A 73 24.20 -4.75 12.78
N ARG A 74 23.66 -4.54 13.99
CA ARG A 74 22.23 -4.19 14.16
C ARG A 74 21.87 -2.92 13.38
N CYS A 75 22.67 -1.86 13.52
CA CYS A 75 22.42 -0.59 12.81
C CYS A 75 22.41 -0.77 11.29
N ARG A 76 23.41 -1.47 10.74
CA ARG A 76 23.47 -1.75 9.28
C ARG A 76 22.26 -2.56 8.82
N ARG A 77 21.85 -3.55 9.61
CA ARG A 77 20.67 -4.37 9.33
C ARG A 77 19.38 -3.55 9.33
N ILE A 78 19.18 -2.68 10.33
CA ILE A 78 18.03 -1.76 10.40
C ILE A 78 18.00 -0.87 9.17
N GLN A 79 19.13 -0.20 8.84
CA GLN A 79 19.22 0.66 7.65
C GLN A 79 18.89 -0.09 6.36
N THR A 80 19.31 -1.36 6.25
CA THR A 80 19.01 -2.20 5.09
C THR A 80 17.53 -2.54 5.00
N ILE A 81 16.91 -2.92 6.12
CA ILE A 81 15.47 -3.17 6.19
C ILE A 81 14.67 -1.92 5.81
N LEU A 82 15.06 -0.75 6.30
CA LEU A 82 14.40 0.51 5.96
C LEU A 82 14.49 0.81 4.46
N LYS A 83 15.65 0.60 3.83
CA LYS A 83 15.81 0.73 2.37
C LYS A 83 14.95 -0.27 1.59
N MET A 84 14.78 -1.49 2.11
CA MET A 84 13.86 -2.46 1.50
C MET A 84 12.40 -2.04 1.63
N ILE A 85 12.03 -1.32 2.70
CA ILE A 85 10.67 -0.81 2.90
C ILE A 85 10.43 0.45 2.07
N ASP A 86 11.43 1.27 1.82
CA ASP A 86 11.33 2.52 1.03
C ASP A 86 11.17 2.27 -0.49
N THR A 87 11.50 1.06 -0.96
CA THR A 87 11.54 0.73 -2.38
C THR A 87 10.37 -0.13 -2.83
N CYS A 88 9.96 0.05 -4.08
CA CYS A 88 8.98 -0.80 -4.75
C CYS A 88 9.71 -1.88 -5.58
N PRO A 89 9.87 -3.13 -5.07
CA PRO A 89 10.73 -4.13 -5.70
C PRO A 89 10.23 -4.62 -7.07
N VAL A 90 8.93 -4.53 -7.33
CA VAL A 90 8.34 -4.98 -8.60
C VAL A 90 7.46 -3.87 -9.15
N VAL A 91 7.74 -3.46 -10.38
CA VAL A 91 6.94 -2.54 -11.16
C VAL A 91 6.82 -3.09 -12.57
N VAL A 92 5.58 -3.35 -12.99
CA VAL A 92 5.26 -3.92 -14.29
C VAL A 92 4.60 -2.85 -15.12
N HIS A 93 5.23 -2.51 -16.24
CA HIS A 93 4.67 -1.66 -17.28
C HIS A 93 4.18 -2.54 -18.43
N LEU A 94 2.96 -2.29 -18.87
CA LEU A 94 2.29 -3.04 -19.93
C LEU A 94 1.88 -2.09 -21.04
N GLN A 95 2.08 -2.53 -22.28
CA GLN A 95 1.48 -1.94 -23.46
C GLN A 95 0.85 -3.05 -24.27
N PHE A 96 -0.44 -2.92 -24.59
CA PHE A 96 -1.17 -3.95 -25.30
C PHE A 96 -2.17 -3.34 -26.30
N PRO A 97 -2.32 -3.92 -27.50
CA PRO A 97 -3.30 -3.47 -28.48
C PRO A 97 -4.69 -3.98 -28.13
N VAL A 98 -5.70 -3.13 -28.36
CA VAL A 98 -7.13 -3.48 -28.27
C VAL A 98 -7.82 -3.03 -29.55
N LYS A 99 -8.70 -3.88 -30.09
CA LYS A 99 -9.57 -3.53 -31.21
C LYS A 99 -10.83 -2.86 -30.68
N MET A 100 -11.02 -1.61 -31.09
CA MET A 100 -12.15 -0.75 -30.74
C MET A 100 -13.41 -1.20 -31.48
N ASP A 101 -14.57 -0.66 -31.08
CA ASP A 101 -15.86 -1.01 -31.65
C ASP A 101 -16.04 -0.47 -33.07
N ASP A 102 -15.38 0.64 -33.43
CA ASP A 102 -15.29 1.17 -34.80
C ASP A 102 -14.35 0.37 -35.71
N GLY A 103 -13.68 -0.65 -35.17
CA GLY A 103 -12.74 -1.51 -35.87
C GLY A 103 -11.29 -1.02 -35.88
N SER A 104 -11.01 0.18 -35.39
CA SER A 104 -9.66 0.70 -35.20
C SER A 104 -8.91 -0.07 -34.10
N TYR A 105 -7.58 0.08 -34.05
CA TYR A 105 -6.73 -0.50 -33.01
C TYR A 105 -6.08 0.60 -32.21
N GLN A 106 -6.14 0.48 -30.89
CA GLN A 106 -5.51 1.41 -29.96
C GLN A 106 -4.51 0.68 -29.08
N MET A 107 -3.33 1.28 -28.88
CA MET A 107 -2.37 0.83 -27.88
C MET A 107 -2.74 1.40 -26.52
N ILE A 108 -2.99 0.51 -25.56
CA ILE A 108 -3.36 0.87 -24.20
C ILE A 108 -2.17 0.62 -23.28
N GLN A 109 -1.93 1.58 -22.39
CA GLN A 109 -0.88 1.54 -21.40
C GLN A 109 -1.44 1.19 -20.03
N GLY A 110 -0.75 0.32 -19.30
CA GLY A 110 -1.13 -0.07 -17.94
C GLY A 110 0.08 -0.36 -17.05
N TYR A 111 -0.15 -0.35 -15.75
CA TYR A 111 0.86 -0.53 -14.73
C TYR A 111 0.37 -1.42 -13.59
N ARG A 112 1.28 -2.12 -12.92
CA ARG A 112 1.06 -2.76 -11.62
C ARG A 112 2.36 -2.70 -10.81
N ALA A 113 2.31 -2.18 -9.60
CA ALA A 113 3.45 -2.10 -8.70
C ALA A 113 3.17 -2.87 -7.41
N HIS A 114 4.16 -3.60 -6.91
CA HIS A 114 4.14 -4.27 -5.62
C HIS A 114 5.17 -3.65 -4.69
N HIS A 115 4.71 -3.24 -3.52
CA HIS A 115 5.48 -2.65 -2.46
C HIS A 115 5.47 -3.55 -1.22
N CYS A 116 6.65 -3.78 -0.64
CA CYS A 116 6.87 -4.50 0.61
C CYS A 116 6.11 -5.84 0.75
N GLY A 117 6.71 -6.92 0.23
CA GLY A 117 6.18 -8.30 0.31
C GLY A 117 6.35 -9.01 1.66
N HIS A 118 6.45 -8.26 2.76
CA HIS A 118 6.60 -8.80 4.11
C HIS A 118 5.41 -9.68 4.56
N ARG A 119 4.23 -9.47 3.95
CA ARG A 119 3.06 -10.32 4.03
C ARG A 119 2.53 -10.56 2.61
N GLN A 120 2.11 -11.79 2.33
CA GLN A 120 1.48 -12.16 1.07
C GLN A 120 0.05 -12.63 1.32
N PRO A 121 -0.87 -12.40 0.37
CA PRO A 121 -0.67 -11.74 -0.93
C PRO A 121 -0.46 -10.22 -0.83
N TYR A 122 -0.01 -9.60 -1.92
CA TYR A 122 -0.14 -8.16 -2.11
C TYR A 122 -1.61 -7.76 -2.29
N LYS A 123 -1.95 -6.53 -1.93
CA LYS A 123 -3.31 -6.00 -2.04
C LYS A 123 -3.31 -4.58 -2.59
N GLY A 124 -4.09 -4.36 -3.64
CA GLY A 124 -4.09 -3.07 -4.34
C GLY A 124 -5.22 -2.85 -5.32
N GLY A 125 -5.77 -1.63 -5.37
CA GLY A 125 -6.79 -1.24 -6.34
C GLY A 125 -6.27 -1.20 -7.79
N VAL A 126 -7.17 -1.24 -8.77
CA VAL A 126 -6.91 -0.95 -10.20
C VAL A 126 -7.64 0.34 -10.55
N ARG A 127 -6.91 1.38 -10.96
CA ARG A 127 -7.47 2.69 -11.31
C ARG A 127 -7.51 2.90 -12.83
N PHE A 128 -8.64 3.38 -13.35
CA PHE A 128 -8.72 3.88 -14.72
C PHE A 128 -8.72 5.41 -14.67
N SER A 129 -7.67 6.02 -15.19
CA SER A 129 -7.51 7.47 -15.29
C SER A 129 -6.45 7.81 -16.33
N THR A 130 -6.62 8.91 -17.05
CA THR A 130 -5.63 9.44 -18.01
C THR A 130 -4.33 9.89 -17.34
N HIS A 131 -4.36 10.14 -16.02
CA HIS A 131 -3.19 10.58 -15.24
C HIS A 131 -2.32 9.44 -14.72
N ILE A 132 -2.68 8.18 -14.97
CA ILE A 132 -1.92 7.03 -14.49
C ILE A 132 -0.49 7.06 -15.05
N GLN A 133 0.47 7.12 -14.13
CA GLN A 133 1.89 7.03 -14.43
C GLN A 133 2.60 6.12 -13.42
N GLN A 134 3.79 5.64 -13.77
CA GLN A 134 4.56 4.71 -12.95
C GLN A 134 4.77 5.23 -11.50
N ASN A 135 5.17 6.48 -11.34
CA ASN A 135 5.46 7.07 -10.03
C ASN A 135 4.22 7.14 -9.14
N GLU A 136 3.05 7.51 -9.71
CA GLU A 136 1.78 7.52 -8.98
C GLU A 136 1.42 6.12 -8.48
N VAL A 137 1.58 5.10 -9.33
CA VAL A 137 1.25 3.71 -9.00
C VAL A 137 2.19 3.17 -7.92
N MET A 138 3.49 3.49 -7.97
CA MET A 138 4.45 3.14 -6.91
C MET A 138 4.10 3.81 -5.58
N ALA A 139 3.74 5.10 -5.60
CA ALA A 139 3.37 5.85 -4.40
C ALA A 139 2.13 5.25 -3.72
N LEU A 140 1.12 4.94 -4.52
CA LEU A 140 -0.11 4.32 -4.04
C LEU A 140 0.10 2.88 -3.56
N ALA A 141 1.03 2.13 -4.17
CA ALA A 141 1.41 0.80 -3.68
C ALA A 141 2.09 0.89 -2.30
N ALA A 142 2.97 1.87 -2.10
CA ALA A 142 3.58 2.14 -0.80
C ALA A 142 2.54 2.48 0.28
N LEU A 143 1.64 3.40 -0.02
CA LEU A 143 0.52 3.74 0.86
C LEU A 143 -0.36 2.53 1.20
N MET A 144 -0.53 1.58 0.27
CA MET A 144 -1.28 0.35 0.56
C MET A 144 -0.59 -0.53 1.62
N SER A 145 0.74 -0.67 1.59
CA SER A 145 1.46 -1.40 2.64
C SER A 145 1.28 -0.74 4.00
N TYR A 146 1.50 0.57 4.07
CA TYR A 146 1.39 1.30 5.34
C TYR A 146 -0.04 1.28 5.86
N LYS A 147 -1.03 1.46 5.00
CA LYS A 147 -2.45 1.36 5.36
C LYS A 147 -2.80 -0.03 5.91
N CYS A 148 -2.34 -1.10 5.26
CA CYS A 148 -2.56 -2.46 5.74
C CYS A 148 -1.91 -2.67 7.12
N ALA A 149 -0.68 -2.18 7.32
CA ALA A 149 0.00 -2.26 8.61
C ALA A 149 -0.73 -1.48 9.72
N CYS A 150 -1.24 -0.27 9.44
CA CYS A 150 -1.99 0.53 10.42
C CYS A 150 -3.32 -0.11 10.87
N CYS A 151 -3.91 -0.96 10.02
CA CYS A 151 -5.18 -1.63 10.30
C CYS A 151 -5.02 -3.12 10.63
N ASP A 152 -3.80 -3.60 10.87
CA ASP A 152 -3.47 -5.01 11.12
C ASP A 152 -3.97 -5.99 10.03
N ILE A 153 -4.08 -5.52 8.78
CA ILE A 153 -4.50 -6.33 7.65
C ILE A 153 -3.28 -7.04 7.06
N PRO A 154 -3.29 -8.38 6.91
CA PRO A 154 -2.09 -9.14 6.59
C PRO A 154 -1.73 -9.15 5.09
N PHE A 155 -1.56 -7.97 4.48
CA PHE A 155 -1.19 -7.85 3.07
C PHE A 155 0.01 -6.93 2.84
N GLY A 156 0.83 -7.29 1.85
CA GLY A 156 1.73 -6.35 1.18
C GLY A 156 0.94 -5.32 0.37
N GLY A 157 1.59 -4.23 -0.01
CA GLY A 157 0.95 -3.15 -0.75
C GLY A 157 1.07 -3.39 -2.25
N ALA A 158 0.00 -3.17 -2.99
CA ALA A 158 0.08 -3.10 -4.44
C ALA A 158 -0.79 -1.96 -4.96
N LYS A 159 -0.58 -1.59 -6.21
CA LYS A 159 -1.51 -0.74 -6.95
C LYS A 159 -1.34 -1.03 -8.43
N GLY A 160 -2.44 -0.99 -9.17
CA GLY A 160 -2.39 -0.97 -10.63
C GLY A 160 -3.23 0.15 -11.21
N GLY A 161 -3.06 0.36 -12.50
CA GLY A 161 -3.91 1.27 -13.25
C GLY A 161 -3.75 1.10 -14.75
N VAL A 162 -4.72 1.65 -15.48
CA VAL A 162 -4.76 1.69 -16.93
C VAL A 162 -4.96 3.15 -17.33
N ALA A 163 -4.12 3.65 -18.24
CA ALA A 163 -4.07 5.05 -18.63
C ALA A 163 -5.16 5.39 -19.66
N ILE A 164 -6.42 5.40 -19.21
CA ILE A 164 -7.61 5.69 -20.03
C ILE A 164 -8.61 6.55 -19.26
N ASP A 165 -9.41 7.35 -19.96
CA ASP A 165 -10.67 7.89 -19.41
C ASP A 165 -11.77 6.84 -19.61
N PRO A 166 -12.31 6.21 -18.55
CA PRO A 166 -13.32 5.17 -18.72
C PRO A 166 -14.61 5.68 -19.39
N ASN A 167 -14.90 6.98 -19.37
CA ASN A 167 -16.10 7.53 -19.99
C ASN A 167 -15.98 7.66 -21.52
N ALA A 168 -14.77 7.57 -22.06
CA ALA A 168 -14.51 7.66 -23.50
C ALA A 168 -14.69 6.31 -24.23
N PHE A 169 -14.97 5.23 -23.50
CA PHE A 169 -15.04 3.87 -24.04
C PHE A 169 -16.43 3.27 -23.83
N SER A 170 -16.87 2.44 -24.77
CA SER A 170 -18.06 1.63 -24.60
C SER A 170 -17.84 0.57 -23.50
N GLU A 171 -18.92 0.03 -22.94
CA GLU A 171 -18.81 -1.07 -21.97
C GLU A 171 -18.08 -2.29 -22.55
N ARG A 172 -18.28 -2.58 -23.85
CA ARG A 172 -17.61 -3.69 -24.53
C ARG A 172 -16.12 -3.43 -24.69
N GLU A 173 -15.73 -2.20 -24.96
CA GLU A 173 -14.33 -1.81 -25.06
C GLU A 173 -13.65 -1.86 -23.69
N LEU A 174 -14.31 -1.36 -22.63
CA LEU A 174 -13.81 -1.47 -21.26
C LEU A 174 -13.64 -2.93 -20.82
N GLU A 175 -14.55 -3.82 -21.20
CA GLU A 175 -14.41 -5.25 -20.97
C GLU A 175 -13.16 -5.80 -21.68
N LYS A 176 -13.00 -5.54 -22.99
CA LYS A 176 -11.83 -5.99 -23.77
C LYS A 176 -10.51 -5.48 -23.14
N ILE A 177 -10.46 -4.21 -22.76
CA ILE A 177 -9.29 -3.59 -22.12
C ILE A 177 -9.00 -4.28 -20.78
N THR A 178 -10.01 -4.41 -19.92
CA THR A 178 -9.86 -5.02 -18.58
C THR A 178 -9.37 -6.45 -18.69
N ARG A 179 -9.99 -7.25 -19.56
CA ARG A 179 -9.61 -8.65 -19.77
C ARG A 179 -8.21 -8.77 -20.32
N ARG A 180 -7.82 -7.93 -21.30
CA ARG A 180 -6.47 -7.95 -21.85
C ARG A 180 -5.43 -7.53 -20.82
N TYR A 181 -5.66 -6.46 -20.07
CA TYR A 181 -4.82 -6.04 -18.96
C TYR A 181 -4.63 -7.16 -17.93
N SER A 182 -5.73 -7.79 -17.51
CA SER A 182 -5.70 -8.90 -16.56
C SER A 182 -4.90 -10.07 -17.08
N TYR A 183 -5.12 -10.46 -18.34
CA TYR A 183 -4.42 -11.56 -18.97
C TYR A 183 -2.90 -11.34 -19.02
N GLU A 184 -2.45 -10.12 -19.38
CA GLU A 184 -1.01 -9.80 -19.39
C GLU A 184 -0.38 -9.88 -17.99
N LEU A 185 -1.10 -9.47 -16.94
CA LEU A 185 -0.66 -9.61 -15.55
C LEU A 185 -0.61 -11.08 -15.10
N ILE A 186 -1.65 -11.86 -15.41
CA ILE A 186 -1.76 -13.28 -15.07
C ILE A 186 -0.64 -14.07 -15.73
N LYS A 187 -0.42 -13.86 -17.03
CA LYS A 187 0.66 -14.50 -17.79
C LYS A 187 2.04 -14.26 -17.18
N LYS A 188 2.27 -13.06 -16.64
CA LYS A 188 3.52 -12.68 -15.96
C LYS A 188 3.56 -13.10 -14.48
N HIS A 189 2.55 -13.81 -13.98
CA HIS A 189 2.43 -14.24 -12.59
C HIS A 189 2.47 -13.07 -11.59
N VAL A 190 1.98 -11.91 -12.03
CA VAL A 190 1.92 -10.69 -11.21
C VAL A 190 0.72 -10.75 -10.30
N ILE A 191 -0.41 -11.27 -10.77
CA ILE A 191 -1.62 -11.48 -9.98
C ILE A 191 -1.97 -12.97 -9.91
N ALA A 192 -2.32 -13.42 -8.71
CA ALA A 192 -2.81 -14.76 -8.36
C ALA A 192 -3.38 -14.67 -6.94
N PRO A 193 -4.30 -15.56 -6.51
CA PRO A 193 -4.92 -15.47 -5.18
C PRO A 193 -3.91 -15.36 -4.02
N ALA A 194 -2.80 -16.11 -4.09
CA ALA A 194 -1.74 -16.09 -3.09
C ALA A 194 -0.57 -15.12 -3.37
N VAL A 195 -0.60 -14.42 -4.51
CA VAL A 195 0.47 -13.50 -4.94
C VAL A 195 0.04 -12.05 -4.81
N ASP A 196 -0.98 -11.63 -5.54
CA ASP A 196 -1.53 -10.27 -5.51
C ASP A 196 -3.02 -10.32 -5.88
N VAL A 197 -3.83 -9.70 -5.02
CA VAL A 197 -5.29 -9.66 -5.13
C VAL A 197 -5.75 -8.23 -5.44
N PRO A 198 -6.20 -7.93 -6.67
CA PRO A 198 -6.70 -6.60 -6.99
C PRO A 198 -8.02 -6.20 -6.30
N ALA A 199 -8.41 -4.93 -6.45
CA ALA A 199 -9.66 -4.35 -5.96
C ALA A 199 -10.14 -3.19 -6.86
N PRO A 200 -11.38 -2.71 -6.69
CA PRO A 200 -11.81 -1.45 -7.30
C PRO A 200 -11.02 -0.25 -6.78
N ASP A 201 -10.87 0.75 -7.63
CA ASP A 201 -10.36 2.08 -7.34
C ASP A 201 -11.10 3.11 -8.23
N VAL A 202 -10.58 4.34 -8.34
CA VAL A 202 -11.16 5.37 -9.20
C VAL A 202 -11.29 4.85 -10.64
N GLY A 203 -12.47 5.01 -11.25
CA GLY A 203 -12.75 4.57 -12.61
C GLY A 203 -12.98 3.07 -12.77
N THR A 204 -13.00 2.28 -11.69
CA THR A 204 -13.35 0.85 -11.73
C THR A 204 -14.38 0.47 -10.66
N ASP A 205 -15.13 -0.59 -10.92
CA ASP A 205 -16.27 -1.01 -10.11
C ASP A 205 -16.30 -2.54 -9.94
N SER A 206 -17.37 -3.07 -9.36
CA SER A 206 -17.55 -4.52 -9.20
C SER A 206 -17.63 -5.27 -10.53
N ARG A 207 -18.10 -4.65 -11.60
CA ARG A 207 -18.18 -5.27 -12.93
C ARG A 207 -16.77 -5.43 -13.51
N VAL A 208 -15.90 -4.44 -13.37
CA VAL A 208 -14.47 -4.58 -13.71
C VAL A 208 -13.86 -5.75 -12.94
N MET A 209 -14.14 -5.88 -11.64
CA MET A 209 -13.63 -7.01 -10.85
C MET A 209 -14.18 -8.36 -11.33
N ALA A 210 -15.43 -8.41 -11.76
CA ALA A 210 -16.02 -9.62 -12.35
C ALA A 210 -15.28 -10.05 -13.63
N TRP A 211 -14.91 -9.10 -14.50
CA TRP A 211 -14.12 -9.40 -15.70
C TRP A 211 -12.71 -9.88 -15.39
N ILE A 212 -12.05 -9.29 -14.38
CA ILE A 212 -10.73 -9.76 -13.91
C ILE A 212 -10.84 -11.22 -13.43
N MET A 213 -11.84 -11.51 -12.58
CA MET A 213 -12.07 -12.86 -12.06
C MET A 213 -12.34 -13.86 -13.19
N ASP A 214 -13.29 -13.57 -14.07
CA ASP A 214 -13.67 -14.46 -15.17
C ASP A 214 -12.50 -14.71 -16.14
N THR A 215 -11.65 -13.72 -16.36
CA THR A 215 -10.42 -13.89 -17.16
C THR A 215 -9.46 -14.88 -16.50
N TYR A 216 -9.25 -14.80 -15.18
CA TYR A 216 -8.41 -15.74 -14.46
C TYR A 216 -8.97 -17.16 -14.50
N LEU A 217 -10.27 -17.32 -14.20
CA LEU A 217 -10.98 -18.60 -14.20
C LEU A 217 -10.88 -19.33 -15.55
N ARG A 218 -11.01 -18.60 -16.66
CA ARG A 218 -10.98 -19.18 -18.01
C ARG A 218 -9.59 -19.42 -18.58
N THR A 219 -8.54 -19.03 -17.86
CA THR A 219 -7.16 -19.14 -18.33
C THR A 219 -6.32 -20.00 -17.40
N THR A 220 -5.61 -19.40 -16.45
CA THR A 220 -4.67 -20.09 -15.56
C THR A 220 -5.35 -20.66 -14.32
N GLY A 221 -6.50 -20.12 -13.91
CA GLY A 221 -7.20 -20.46 -12.67
C GLY A 221 -8.09 -21.71 -12.70
N THR A 222 -8.15 -22.44 -13.82
CA THR A 222 -9.09 -23.57 -14.00
C THR A 222 -8.96 -24.65 -12.92
N ASN A 223 -7.72 -24.93 -12.48
CA ASN A 223 -7.44 -25.97 -11.48
C ASN A 223 -7.06 -25.39 -10.11
N ASP A 224 -7.16 -24.08 -9.93
CA ASP A 224 -6.89 -23.42 -8.65
C ASP A 224 -8.17 -23.40 -7.81
N ILE A 225 -8.14 -23.98 -6.61
CA ILE A 225 -9.28 -24.03 -5.70
C ILE A 225 -9.67 -22.63 -5.19
N ASP A 226 -8.69 -21.73 -5.07
CA ASP A 226 -8.87 -20.37 -4.55
C ASP A 226 -9.09 -19.36 -5.68
N ASN A 227 -9.41 -19.83 -6.88
CA ASN A 227 -9.45 -19.00 -8.09
C ASN A 227 -10.38 -17.78 -8.00
N ILE A 228 -11.52 -17.88 -7.29
CA ILE A 228 -12.43 -16.75 -7.08
C ILE A 228 -11.85 -15.69 -6.13
N ALA A 229 -10.82 -16.01 -5.35
CA ALA A 229 -10.12 -15.09 -4.46
C ALA A 229 -9.07 -14.21 -5.19
N ILE A 230 -8.89 -14.40 -6.51
CA ILE A 230 -7.99 -13.56 -7.35
C ILE A 230 -8.25 -12.06 -7.20
N VAL A 231 -9.47 -11.65 -6.90
CA VAL A 231 -9.85 -10.23 -6.81
C VAL A 231 -10.93 -10.02 -5.74
N THR A 232 -10.93 -8.84 -5.12
CA THR A 232 -11.95 -8.40 -4.14
C THR A 232 -12.83 -7.30 -4.73
N GLY A 233 -13.97 -6.99 -4.09
CA GLY A 233 -14.90 -5.99 -4.63
C GLY A 233 -15.76 -6.50 -5.78
N LYS A 234 -15.85 -7.83 -5.92
CA LYS A 234 -16.73 -8.52 -6.87
C LYS A 234 -18.21 -8.29 -6.53
N PRO A 235 -19.14 -8.52 -7.48
CA PRO A 235 -20.56 -8.60 -7.19
C PRO A 235 -20.87 -9.70 -6.18
N ILE A 236 -21.91 -9.53 -5.36
CA ILE A 236 -22.28 -10.49 -4.30
C ILE A 236 -22.50 -11.90 -4.87
N ILE A 237 -23.19 -11.99 -6.02
CA ILE A 237 -23.46 -13.28 -6.69
C ILE A 237 -22.19 -14.01 -7.18
N LEU A 238 -21.05 -13.30 -7.28
CA LEU A 238 -19.76 -13.85 -7.70
C LEU A 238 -18.77 -13.96 -6.51
N GLY A 239 -19.27 -14.15 -5.29
CA GLY A 239 -18.44 -14.26 -4.08
C GLY A 239 -17.93 -12.91 -3.56
N GLY A 240 -18.62 -11.82 -3.89
CA GLY A 240 -18.44 -10.53 -3.24
C GLY A 240 -19.02 -10.51 -1.82
N ILE A 241 -18.46 -9.68 -0.94
CA ILE A 241 -18.95 -9.52 0.43
C ILE A 241 -19.92 -8.34 0.54
N LEU A 242 -21.00 -8.53 1.30
CA LEU A 242 -22.00 -7.49 1.54
C LEU A 242 -21.36 -6.25 2.18
N GLY A 243 -21.78 -5.07 1.74
CA GLY A 243 -21.30 -3.79 2.29
C GLY A 243 -19.93 -3.34 1.80
N ARG A 244 -19.24 -4.12 0.95
CA ARG A 244 -17.92 -3.74 0.40
C ARG A 244 -17.92 -2.39 -0.31
N GLU A 245 -18.98 -2.07 -1.04
CA GLU A 245 -19.10 -0.80 -1.77
C GLU A 245 -19.07 0.41 -0.83
N ARG A 246 -19.86 0.37 0.25
CA ARG A 246 -19.92 1.44 1.27
C ARG A 246 -18.81 1.37 2.32
N ALA A 247 -18.03 0.29 2.37
CA ALA A 247 -17.09 0.01 3.46
C ALA A 247 -16.06 1.14 3.67
N THR A 248 -15.50 1.71 2.60
CA THR A 248 -14.53 2.81 2.70
C THR A 248 -15.17 4.06 3.31
N GLY A 249 -16.38 4.43 2.86
CA GLY A 249 -17.11 5.58 3.41
C GLY A 249 -17.54 5.36 4.87
N GLN A 250 -17.95 4.14 5.22
CA GLN A 250 -18.22 3.77 6.62
C GLN A 250 -16.97 3.88 7.50
N GLY A 251 -15.81 3.45 7.00
CA GLY A 251 -14.54 3.61 7.69
C GLY A 251 -14.18 5.06 7.97
N VAL A 252 -14.39 5.96 7.00
CA VAL A 252 -14.22 7.42 7.18
C VAL A 252 -15.15 7.94 8.27
N ALA A 253 -16.43 7.56 8.24
CA ALA A 253 -17.40 7.97 9.26
C ALA A 253 -17.00 7.50 10.66
N TYR A 254 -16.50 6.27 10.80
CA TYR A 254 -15.99 5.75 12.07
C TYR A 254 -14.73 6.48 12.53
N ALA A 255 -13.77 6.72 11.65
CA ALA A 255 -12.56 7.47 12.00
C ALA A 255 -12.89 8.89 12.46
N ALA A 256 -13.76 9.59 11.74
CA ALA A 256 -14.22 10.92 12.10
C ALA A 256 -14.92 10.91 13.47
N LYS A 257 -15.82 9.94 13.71
CA LYS A 257 -16.49 9.79 15.00
C LYS A 257 -15.49 9.55 16.14
N THR A 258 -14.53 8.64 15.98
CA THR A 258 -13.51 8.35 17.00
C THR A 258 -12.72 9.61 17.38
N VAL A 259 -12.33 10.43 16.39
CA VAL A 259 -11.62 11.70 16.65
C VAL A 259 -12.53 12.70 17.37
N LEU A 260 -13.79 12.81 16.95
CA LEU A 260 -14.78 13.72 17.54
C LEU A 260 -15.24 13.31 18.94
N ASP A 261 -14.97 12.08 19.34
CA ASP A 261 -15.21 11.55 20.67
C ASP A 261 -13.95 11.63 21.57
N HIS A 262 -12.85 12.26 21.11
CA HIS A 262 -11.59 12.39 21.86
C HIS A 262 -11.37 13.82 22.42
N PRO A 263 -11.92 14.15 23.61
CA PRO A 263 -12.01 15.54 24.10
C PRO A 263 -10.66 16.22 24.32
N GLU A 264 -9.63 15.48 24.74
CA GLU A 264 -8.30 16.06 24.97
C GLU A 264 -7.64 16.54 23.68
N PHE A 265 -7.82 15.81 22.58
CA PHE A 265 -7.29 16.17 21.27
C PHE A 265 -8.07 17.36 20.72
N LEU A 266 -9.40 17.31 20.80
CA LEU A 266 -10.28 18.38 20.35
C LEU A 266 -10.02 19.71 21.05
N LYS A 267 -9.68 19.68 22.35
CA LYS A 267 -9.27 20.87 23.09
C LYS A 267 -8.00 21.51 22.53
N GLN A 268 -7.03 20.71 22.08
CA GLN A 268 -5.78 21.20 21.50
C GLN A 268 -6.01 21.87 20.13
N VAL A 269 -6.96 21.35 19.34
CA VAL A 269 -7.27 21.89 18.00
C VAL A 269 -8.39 22.93 18.00
N GLY A 270 -9.00 23.23 19.15
CA GLY A 270 -10.04 24.24 19.29
C GLY A 270 -11.40 23.86 18.69
N ILE A 271 -11.73 22.56 18.63
CA ILE A 271 -12.94 22.04 18.00
C ILE A 271 -13.90 21.48 19.07
N SER A 272 -15.21 21.69 18.93
CA SER A 272 -16.22 21.12 19.84
C SER A 272 -16.40 19.59 19.64
N PRO A 273 -16.66 18.80 20.70
CA PRO A 273 -16.97 17.37 20.56
C PRO A 273 -18.26 17.03 19.82
N GLY A 274 -18.30 15.82 19.26
CA GLY A 274 -19.45 15.26 18.56
C GLY A 274 -19.71 15.82 17.16
N LEU A 275 -20.68 15.25 16.44
CA LEU A 275 -21.01 15.65 15.06
C LEU A 275 -21.98 16.84 14.98
N LYS A 276 -22.71 17.13 16.05
CA LYS A 276 -23.80 18.12 16.04
C LYS A 276 -23.24 19.53 15.78
N GLY A 277 -23.79 20.20 14.77
CA GLY A 277 -23.42 21.58 14.42
C GLY A 277 -22.14 21.72 13.59
N LYS A 278 -21.58 20.61 13.10
CA LYS A 278 -20.45 20.63 12.16
C LYS A 278 -20.95 20.54 10.73
N LEU A 279 -20.34 21.34 9.85
CA LEU A 279 -20.49 21.22 8.40
C LEU A 279 -19.34 20.34 7.89
N LEU A 280 -19.67 19.36 7.05
CA LEU A 280 -18.71 18.49 6.36
C LEU A 280 -18.42 19.05 4.97
#